data_AF-A0AAU9K1U4-F1
#
_entry.id   AF-A0AAU9K1U4-F1
#
_cell.length_a   1.000
_cell.length_b   1.000
_cell.length_c   1.000
_cell.angle_alpha   90.00
_cell.angle_beta   90.00
_cell.angle_gamma   90.00
#
_symmetry.space_group_name_H-M   'P 1'
#
loop_
_entity.id
_entity.type
_entity.pdbx_description
1 polymer ?
#
loop_
_entity_poly.entity_id
_entity_poly.type
_entity_poly.pdbx_seq_one_letter_code
_entity_poly.pdbx_strand_id
1 'polypeptide(L)'
;MAIKLDTSNHPSAILNAYKYNQDKLKEYQLLIEYRSLKHYAPVGVYVLPQLNNIKIWQGVIFIRQGLYKGGVFRFKIEIPENYPTIRPSVFFHTYVFHPLIHPETGELALGPQFPLWRPGKDFIFCILGYIKKIFYFKDTWTMSKYVLNSQALYIYTQDERMFNEEARRCVLACEEDEESNTKNPFRFTNFNAFHKKILDVLRKNPNDPGQFMRWFNKTFNAIS
;
A
#
# COMPACT_ATOMS: atom_id res chain seq x y z
N MET A 1 -22.19 -30.61 11.90
CA MET A 1 -23.55 -30.51 11.36
C MET A 1 -23.46 -29.91 9.97
N ALA A 2 -23.61 -30.70 8.91
CA ALA A 2 -23.55 -30.21 7.53
C ALA A 2 -24.98 -30.00 7.05
N ILE A 3 -25.34 -28.75 6.72
CA ILE A 3 -26.65 -28.43 6.16
C ILE A 3 -26.63 -28.90 4.70
N LYS A 4 -27.41 -29.94 4.38
CA LYS A 4 -27.64 -30.40 3.02
C LYS A 4 -28.82 -29.61 2.47
N LEU A 5 -28.55 -28.64 1.59
CA LEU A 5 -29.61 -27.88 0.93
C LEU A 5 -30.32 -28.79 -0.08
N ASP A 6 -31.66 -28.79 -0.06
CA ASP A 6 -32.49 -29.50 -1.03
C ASP A 6 -32.33 -28.85 -2.42
N THR A 7 -31.76 -29.62 -3.35
CA THR A 7 -31.34 -29.17 -4.69
C THR A 7 -32.41 -29.34 -5.76
N SER A 8 -33.60 -29.84 -5.41
CA SER A 8 -34.59 -30.32 -6.39
C SER A 8 -35.35 -29.23 -7.15
N ASN A 9 -35.56 -28.04 -6.56
CA ASN A 9 -36.55 -27.08 -7.12
C ASN A 9 -36.01 -25.87 -7.89
N HIS A 10 -34.79 -25.36 -7.67
CA HIS A 10 -34.24 -24.24 -8.47
C HIS A 10 -32.69 -24.22 -8.53
N PRO A 11 -32.06 -25.03 -9.41
CA PRO A 11 -30.60 -25.22 -9.43
C PRO A 11 -29.80 -23.94 -9.70
N SER A 12 -30.31 -23.06 -10.58
CA SER A 12 -29.66 -21.81 -10.96
C SER A 12 -29.68 -20.75 -9.85
N ALA A 13 -30.81 -20.60 -9.15
CA ALA A 13 -30.95 -19.66 -8.04
C ALA A 13 -30.03 -20.05 -6.87
N ILE A 14 -29.95 -21.36 -6.56
CA ILE A 14 -29.09 -21.89 -5.50
C ILE A 14 -27.61 -21.71 -5.87
N LEU A 15 -27.20 -22.04 -7.11
CA LEU A 15 -25.82 -21.83 -7.57
C LEU A 15 -25.42 -20.34 -7.50
N ASN A 16 -26.32 -19.44 -7.86
CA ASN A 16 -26.10 -18.00 -7.76
C ASN A 16 -25.95 -17.54 -6.31
N ALA A 17 -26.78 -18.05 -5.39
CA ALA A 17 -26.67 -17.77 -3.96
C ALA A 17 -25.35 -18.28 -3.38
N TYR A 18 -24.89 -19.47 -3.78
CA TYR A 18 -23.59 -19.99 -3.36
C TYR A 18 -22.43 -19.14 -3.84
N LYS A 19 -22.41 -18.75 -5.12
CA LYS A 19 -21.38 -17.86 -5.68
C LYS A 19 -21.37 -16.52 -4.94
N TYR A 20 -22.54 -15.91 -4.76
CA TYR A 20 -22.70 -14.66 -4.01
C TYR A 20 -22.13 -14.76 -2.59
N ASN A 21 -22.47 -15.82 -1.86
CA ASN A 21 -21.96 -16.03 -0.50
C ASN A 21 -20.44 -16.21 -0.48
N GLN A 22 -19.87 -16.92 -1.45
CA GLN A 22 -18.42 -17.07 -1.56
C GLN A 22 -17.73 -15.73 -1.83
N ASP A 23 -18.27 -14.90 -2.72
CA ASP A 23 -17.72 -13.58 -3.01
C ASP A 23 -17.81 -12.66 -1.80
N LYS A 24 -18.92 -12.70 -1.04
CA LYS A 24 -19.07 -11.95 0.20
C LYS A 24 -18.09 -12.38 1.28
N LEU A 25 -17.84 -13.68 1.43
CA LEU A 25 -16.84 -14.18 2.38
C LEU A 25 -15.42 -13.67 2.04
N LYS A 26 -15.07 -13.60 0.75
CA LYS A 26 -13.81 -13.01 0.30
C LYS A 26 -13.73 -11.52 0.63
N GLU A 27 -14.80 -10.75 0.37
CA GLU A 27 -14.86 -9.34 0.75
C GLU A 27 -14.68 -9.13 2.26
N TYR A 28 -15.35 -9.95 3.09
CA TYR A 28 -15.17 -9.90 4.54
C TYR A 28 -13.75 -10.22 4.98
N GLN A 29 -13.09 -11.18 4.33
CA GLN A 29 -11.69 -11.46 4.59
C GLN A 29 -10.82 -10.22 4.35
N LEU A 30 -11.02 -9.51 3.23
CA LEU A 30 -10.26 -8.29 2.94
C LEU A 30 -10.53 -7.18 3.96
N LEU A 31 -11.77 -7.02 4.42
CA LEU A 31 -12.12 -6.07 5.48
C LEU A 31 -11.44 -6.40 6.81
N ILE A 32 -11.33 -7.68 7.15
CA ILE A 32 -10.62 -8.13 8.36
C ILE A 32 -9.13 -7.84 8.26
N GLU A 33 -8.50 -8.11 7.11
CA GLU A 33 -7.09 -7.78 6.88
C GLU A 33 -6.85 -6.27 6.91
N TYR A 34 -7.75 -5.49 6.30
CA TYR A 34 -7.70 -4.04 6.33
C TYR A 34 -7.80 -3.51 7.77
N ARG A 35 -8.73 -4.04 8.57
CA ARG A 35 -8.86 -3.68 10.00
C ARG A 35 -7.59 -4.02 10.79
N SER A 36 -6.93 -5.12 10.45
CA SER A 36 -5.70 -5.56 11.09
C SER A 36 -4.52 -4.62 10.82
N LEU A 37 -4.58 -3.79 9.77
CA LEU A 37 -3.54 -2.79 9.49
C LEU A 37 -3.29 -1.83 10.66
N LYS A 38 -4.29 -1.55 11.50
CA LYS A 38 -4.13 -0.74 12.71
C LYS A 38 -2.99 -1.26 13.61
N HIS A 39 -2.75 -2.56 13.62
CA HIS A 39 -1.77 -3.21 14.48
C HIS A 39 -0.50 -3.62 13.73
N TYR A 40 -0.61 -3.98 12.45
CA TYR A 40 0.50 -4.57 11.69
C TYR A 40 1.08 -3.68 10.60
N ALA A 41 0.43 -2.56 10.23
CA ALA A 41 0.98 -1.67 9.22
C ALA A 41 2.29 -1.05 9.72
N PRO A 42 3.37 -1.10 8.91
CA PRO A 42 4.64 -0.53 9.32
C PRO A 42 4.58 1.00 9.34
N VAL A 43 5.21 1.60 10.34
CA VAL A 43 5.27 3.06 10.47
C VAL A 43 5.78 3.71 9.18
N GLY A 44 5.05 4.72 8.70
CA GLY A 44 5.37 5.44 7.48
C GLY A 44 4.76 4.82 6.22
N VAL A 45 4.00 3.73 6.32
CA VAL A 45 3.22 3.16 5.21
C VAL A 45 1.75 3.28 5.55
N TYR A 46 0.98 3.88 4.64
CA TYR A 46 -0.45 4.09 4.80
C TYR A 46 -1.19 3.57 3.58
N VAL A 47 -2.36 2.98 3.78
CA VAL A 47 -3.12 2.30 2.74
C VAL A 47 -4.61 2.50 2.95
N LEU A 48 -5.36 2.70 1.87
CA LEU A 48 -6.80 2.83 1.84
C LEU A 48 -7.36 2.01 0.65
N PRO A 49 -8.42 1.19 0.83
CA PRO A 49 -9.12 0.57 -0.29
C PRO A 49 -9.78 1.63 -1.16
N GLN A 50 -9.87 1.40 -2.47
CA GLN A 50 -10.65 2.26 -3.35
C GLN A 50 -12.14 2.16 -3.01
N LEU A 51 -12.84 3.29 -3.07
CA LEU A 51 -14.25 3.38 -2.72
C LEU A 51 -15.15 2.49 -3.58
N ASN A 52 -14.80 2.34 -4.87
CA ASN A 52 -15.56 1.55 -5.84
C ASN A 52 -15.01 0.14 -6.05
N ASN A 53 -13.85 -0.19 -5.48
CA ASN A 53 -13.24 -1.50 -5.64
C ASN A 53 -12.32 -1.86 -4.46
N ILE A 54 -12.84 -2.65 -3.51
CA ILE A 54 -12.09 -3.12 -2.35
C ILE A 54 -10.89 -4.00 -2.71
N LYS A 55 -10.81 -4.52 -3.94
CA LYS A 55 -9.67 -5.33 -4.41
C LYS A 55 -8.50 -4.48 -4.89
N ILE A 56 -8.65 -3.16 -4.93
CA ILE A 56 -7.55 -2.23 -5.23
C ILE A 56 -7.31 -1.37 -4.00
N TRP A 57 -6.12 -1.48 -3.41
CA TRP A 57 -5.73 -0.66 -2.27
C TRP A 57 -4.70 0.36 -2.72
N GLN A 58 -5.02 1.64 -2.54
CA GLN A 58 -4.11 2.74 -2.77
C GLN A 58 -3.23 2.91 -1.54
N GLY A 59 -1.95 3.16 -1.73
CA GLY A 59 -0.98 3.29 -0.66
C GLY A 59 0.04 4.38 -0.89
N VAL A 60 0.67 4.79 0.20
CA VAL A 60 1.76 5.76 0.22
C VAL A 60 2.80 5.33 1.25
N ILE A 61 4.08 5.45 0.90
CA ILE A 61 5.19 5.24 1.81
C ILE A 61 6.04 6.50 1.93
N PHE A 62 6.33 6.89 3.17
CA PHE A 62 7.21 7.99 3.54
C PHE A 62 8.59 7.44 3.92
N ILE A 63 9.61 7.81 3.15
CA ILE A 63 10.99 7.36 3.38
C ILE A 63 11.74 8.40 4.21
N ARG A 64 12.22 7.99 5.40
CA ARG A 64 12.83 8.90 6.39
C ARG A 64 14.36 8.85 6.43
N GLN A 65 14.97 7.81 5.88
CA GLN A 65 16.41 7.57 5.90
C GLN A 65 16.82 6.71 4.69
N GLY A 66 18.12 6.59 4.44
CA GLY A 66 18.66 5.82 3.31
C GLY A 66 18.64 6.61 1.99
N LEU A 67 18.83 5.91 0.88
CA LEU A 67 19.09 6.52 -0.43
C LEU A 67 17.91 7.34 -0.97
N TYR A 68 16.69 6.96 -0.58
CA TYR A 68 15.46 7.65 -1.00
C TYR A 68 14.88 8.55 0.10
N LYS A 69 15.69 9.00 1.07
CA LYS A 69 15.25 9.87 2.16
C LYS A 69 14.52 11.11 1.61
N GLY A 70 13.34 11.39 2.18
CA GLY A 70 12.46 12.48 1.76
C GLY A 70 11.36 12.03 0.80
N GLY A 71 11.53 10.87 0.13
CA GLY A 71 10.56 10.38 -0.85
C GLY A 71 9.19 10.03 -0.25
N VAL A 72 8.15 10.40 -0.99
CA VAL A 72 6.74 10.07 -0.73
C VAL A 72 6.21 9.27 -1.92
N PHE A 73 6.48 7.97 -1.93
CA PHE A 73 6.13 7.13 -3.07
C PHE A 73 4.72 6.56 -2.94
N ARG A 74 3.93 6.77 -4.00
CA ARG A 74 2.57 6.23 -4.11
C ARG A 74 2.61 4.87 -4.79
N PHE A 75 1.81 3.94 -4.30
CA PHE A 75 1.67 2.61 -4.89
C PHE A 75 0.22 2.15 -4.85
N LYS A 76 -0.11 1.14 -5.64
CA LYS A 76 -1.36 0.38 -5.55
C LYS A 76 -1.05 -1.08 -5.29
N ILE A 77 -1.96 -1.74 -4.57
CA ILE A 77 -2.01 -3.19 -4.41
C ILE A 77 -3.23 -3.68 -5.17
N GLU A 78 -3.02 -4.61 -6.09
CA GLU A 78 -4.08 -5.29 -6.82
C GLU A 78 -4.27 -6.69 -6.25
N ILE A 79 -5.45 -6.94 -5.70
CA ILE A 79 -5.81 -8.18 -5.05
C ILE A 79 -6.57 -9.05 -6.06
N PRO A 80 -6.06 -10.25 -6.41
CA PRO A 80 -6.69 -11.07 -7.43
C PRO A 80 -7.98 -11.73 -6.93
N GLU A 81 -8.84 -12.16 -7.86
CA GLU A 81 -10.13 -12.80 -7.58
C GLU A 81 -10.04 -14.10 -6.76
N ASN A 82 -8.90 -14.77 -6.84
CA ASN A 82 -8.58 -16.00 -6.14
C ASN A 82 -7.64 -15.78 -4.95
N TYR A 83 -7.52 -14.55 -4.44
CA TYR A 83 -6.92 -14.32 -3.13
C TYR A 83 -7.72 -15.08 -2.04
N PRO A 84 -7.06 -15.73 -1.06
CA PRO A 84 -5.63 -15.74 -0.77
C PRO A 84 -4.84 -16.86 -1.45
N THR A 85 -5.41 -17.62 -2.40
CA THR A 85 -4.67 -18.68 -3.13
C THR A 85 -3.54 -18.10 -3.97
N ILE A 86 -3.78 -16.99 -4.66
CA ILE A 86 -2.74 -16.22 -5.36
C ILE A 86 -2.47 -14.93 -4.59
N ARG A 87 -1.20 -14.54 -4.54
CA ARG A 87 -0.76 -13.30 -3.90
C ARG A 87 -1.25 -12.05 -4.64
N PRO A 88 -1.43 -10.92 -3.94
CA PRO A 88 -1.58 -9.61 -4.55
C PRO A 88 -0.34 -9.18 -5.33
N SER A 89 -0.53 -8.26 -6.27
CA SER A 89 0.54 -7.55 -6.98
C SER A 89 0.65 -6.11 -6.47
N VAL A 90 1.85 -5.53 -6.58
CA VAL A 90 2.12 -4.15 -6.11
C VAL A 90 2.75 -3.36 -7.24
N PHE A 91 2.25 -2.14 -7.47
CA PHE A 91 2.73 -1.25 -8.53
C PHE A 91 2.94 0.15 -7.98
N PHE A 92 4.11 0.74 -8.20
CA PHE A 92 4.39 2.15 -7.93
C PHE A 92 3.82 3.02 -9.05
N HIS A 93 3.26 4.18 -8.68
CA HIS A 93 2.65 5.10 -9.64
C HIS A 93 3.70 5.96 -10.35
N THR A 94 4.62 6.54 -9.58
CA THR A 94 5.76 7.30 -10.10
C THR A 94 6.90 6.35 -10.40
N TYR A 95 7.73 6.71 -11.38
CA TYR A 95 8.97 6.00 -11.64
C TYR A 95 9.86 5.94 -10.39
N VAL A 96 10.30 4.73 -10.03
CA VAL A 96 11.25 4.51 -8.93
C VAL A 96 12.43 3.70 -9.46
N PHE A 97 13.59 4.36 -9.54
CA PHE A 97 14.82 3.71 -9.97
C PHE A 97 15.34 2.79 -8.87
N HIS A 98 14.95 1.52 -8.92
CA HIS A 98 15.26 0.53 -7.89
C HIS A 98 15.39 -0.87 -8.50
N PRO A 99 16.36 -1.72 -8.11
CA PRO A 99 16.59 -3.04 -8.74
C PRO A 99 15.36 -3.96 -8.77
N LEU A 100 14.52 -3.88 -7.74
CA LEU A 100 13.32 -4.71 -7.57
C LEU A 100 12.02 -4.09 -8.10
N ILE A 101 12.06 -2.90 -8.72
CA ILE A 101 10.87 -2.24 -9.27
C ILE A 101 11.04 -2.16 -10.78
N HIS A 102 10.08 -2.70 -11.53
CA HIS A 102 10.10 -2.66 -12.97
C HIS A 102 10.04 -1.20 -13.47
N PRO A 103 10.94 -0.77 -14.37
CA PRO A 103 11.08 0.64 -14.74
C PRO A 103 9.83 1.21 -15.43
N GLU A 104 9.15 0.41 -16.25
CA GLU A 104 7.97 0.89 -17.01
C GLU A 104 6.64 0.67 -16.27
N THR A 105 6.37 -0.55 -15.79
CA THR A 105 5.09 -0.89 -15.15
C THR A 105 5.01 -0.46 -13.68
N GLY A 106 6.15 -0.15 -13.05
CA GLY A 106 6.22 0.09 -11.60
C GLY A 106 6.02 -1.15 -10.74
N GLU A 107 5.93 -2.35 -11.33
CA GLU A 107 5.70 -3.59 -10.59
C GLU A 107 6.85 -3.89 -9.62
N LEU A 108 6.51 -4.22 -8.37
CA LEU A 108 7.46 -4.65 -7.36
C LEU A 108 7.67 -6.17 -7.41
N ALA A 109 8.93 -6.60 -7.49
CA ALA A 109 9.32 -7.99 -7.31
C ALA A 109 9.06 -8.45 -5.86
N LEU A 110 7.96 -9.17 -5.67
CA LEU A 110 7.62 -9.82 -4.39
C LEU A 110 8.40 -11.12 -4.15
N GLY A 111 9.01 -11.69 -5.21
CA GLY A 111 9.73 -12.96 -5.16
C GLY A 111 10.84 -13.08 -4.10
N PRO A 112 11.65 -12.06 -3.79
CA PRO A 112 12.67 -12.14 -2.75
C PRO A 112 12.11 -12.45 -1.36
N GLN A 113 10.93 -11.93 -1.01
CA GLN A 113 10.29 -12.16 0.28
C GLN A 113 9.25 -13.27 0.25
N PHE A 114 8.57 -13.43 -0.88
CA PHE A 114 7.50 -14.40 -1.09
C PHE A 114 7.83 -15.30 -2.29
N PRO A 115 8.93 -16.09 -2.23
CA PRO A 115 9.29 -17.00 -3.32
C PRO A 115 8.20 -18.05 -3.55
N LEU A 116 7.51 -18.44 -2.49
CA LEU A 116 6.27 -19.20 -2.50
C LEU A 116 5.26 -18.46 -1.61
N TRP A 117 4.11 -18.10 -2.17
CA TRP A 117 3.01 -17.52 -1.41
C TRP A 117 2.28 -18.61 -0.62
N ARG A 118 2.05 -18.38 0.68
CA ARG A 118 1.43 -19.35 1.59
C ARG A 118 0.10 -18.81 2.10
N PRO A 119 -1.04 -19.25 1.53
CA PRO A 119 -2.36 -18.86 2.00
C PRO A 119 -2.52 -19.12 3.51
N GLY A 120 -3.04 -18.14 4.25
CA GLY A 120 -3.23 -18.23 5.71
C GLY A 120 -1.97 -17.99 6.55
N LYS A 121 -0.80 -17.74 5.92
CA LYS A 121 0.44 -17.32 6.60
C LYS A 121 0.95 -15.99 6.07
N ASP A 122 0.88 -15.81 4.76
CA ASP A 122 1.25 -14.56 4.11
C ASP A 122 -0.03 -13.74 3.86
N PHE A 123 0.02 -12.46 4.24
CA PHE A 123 -1.12 -11.54 4.24
C PHE A 123 -0.72 -10.20 3.64
N ILE A 124 -1.70 -9.33 3.35
CA ILE A 124 -1.41 -8.03 2.72
C ILE A 124 -0.49 -7.17 3.60
N PHE A 125 -0.63 -7.20 4.93
CA PHE A 125 0.28 -6.46 5.82
C PHE A 125 1.73 -6.94 5.78
N CYS A 126 1.99 -8.22 5.46
CA CYS A 126 3.34 -8.72 5.23
C CYS A 126 3.95 -8.05 3.98
N ILE A 127 3.15 -7.85 2.94
CA ILE A 127 3.55 -7.11 1.73
C ILE A 127 3.90 -5.66 2.09
N LEU A 128 3.11 -4.99 2.94
CA LEU A 128 3.44 -3.63 3.39
C LEU A 128 4.78 -3.57 4.15
N GLY A 129 5.03 -4.55 5.02
CA GLY A 129 6.33 -4.72 5.67
C GLY A 129 7.47 -4.85 4.67
N TYR A 130 7.26 -5.60 3.60
CA TYR A 130 8.25 -5.79 2.55
C TYR A 130 8.45 -4.55 1.67
N ILE A 131 7.38 -3.83 1.29
CA ILE A 131 7.48 -2.54 0.59
C ILE A 131 8.38 -1.59 1.38
N LYS A 132 8.21 -1.54 2.71
CA LYS A 132 9.13 -0.78 3.56
C LYS A 132 10.54 -1.35 3.49
N LYS A 133 10.70 -2.66 3.68
CA LYS A 133 12.01 -3.33 3.72
C LYS A 133 12.88 -2.97 2.52
N ILE A 134 12.33 -2.98 1.29
CA ILE A 134 13.12 -2.73 0.09
C ILE A 134 13.82 -1.37 0.09
N PHE A 135 13.26 -0.33 0.72
CA PHE A 135 13.91 0.99 0.75
C PHE A 135 14.97 1.14 1.84
N TYR A 136 14.96 0.28 2.85
CA TYR A 136 15.85 0.39 4.02
C TYR A 136 16.93 -0.68 4.09
N PHE A 137 16.69 -1.84 3.47
CA PHE A 137 17.59 -2.98 3.51
C PHE A 137 17.93 -3.44 2.10
N LYS A 138 19.24 -3.45 1.80
CA LYS A 138 19.78 -3.76 0.47
C LYS A 138 20.01 -5.26 0.24
N ASP A 139 19.73 -6.11 1.24
CA ASP A 139 20.01 -7.56 1.25
C ASP A 139 19.32 -8.30 0.10
N THR A 140 18.14 -7.82 -0.33
CA THR A 140 17.37 -8.46 -1.40
C THR A 140 17.63 -7.87 -2.79
N TRP A 141 18.32 -6.73 -2.90
CA TRP A 141 18.45 -5.98 -4.16
C TRP A 141 19.29 -6.72 -5.19
N THR A 142 20.29 -7.46 -4.73
CA THR A 142 21.29 -8.14 -5.58
C THR A 142 20.88 -9.56 -5.96
N MET A 143 19.68 -10.00 -5.59
CA MET A 143 19.16 -11.32 -5.97
C MET A 143 18.77 -11.35 -7.45
N SER A 144 19.74 -11.60 -8.32
CA SER A 144 19.61 -11.51 -9.79
C SER A 144 18.34 -12.14 -10.38
N LYS A 145 17.91 -13.31 -9.89
CA LYS A 145 16.69 -14.00 -10.34
C LYS A 145 15.38 -13.22 -10.15
N TYR A 146 15.37 -12.19 -9.31
CA TYR A 146 14.19 -11.38 -8.98
C TYR A 146 14.31 -9.92 -9.41
N VAL A 147 15.43 -9.54 -10.03
CA VAL A 147 15.68 -8.16 -10.45
C VAL A 147 14.79 -7.86 -11.66
N LEU A 148 14.02 -6.78 -11.54
CA LEU A 148 13.14 -6.27 -12.61
C LEU A 148 13.73 -5.05 -13.31
N ASN A 149 14.74 -4.41 -12.70
CA ASN A 149 15.48 -3.30 -13.28
C ASN A 149 16.98 -3.63 -13.25
N SER A 150 17.44 -4.27 -14.32
CA SER A 150 18.85 -4.65 -14.49
C SER A 150 19.78 -3.44 -14.52
N GLN A 151 19.32 -2.31 -15.07
CA GLN A 151 20.10 -1.07 -15.11
C GLN A 151 20.33 -0.51 -13.70
N ALA A 152 19.30 -0.50 -12.86
CA ALA A 152 19.42 -0.10 -11.46
C ALA A 152 20.38 -1.00 -10.68
N LEU A 153 20.32 -2.33 -10.91
CA LEU A 153 21.29 -3.25 -10.31
C LEU A 153 22.72 -2.95 -10.79
N TYR A 154 22.90 -2.79 -12.11
CA TYR A 154 24.21 -2.53 -12.69
C TYR A 154 24.82 -1.25 -12.10
N ILE A 155 24.11 -0.13 -12.16
CA ILE A 155 24.58 1.15 -11.60
C ILE A 155 24.84 1.02 -10.09
N TYR A 156 23.96 0.36 -9.34
CA TYR A 156 24.19 0.11 -7.91
C TYR A 156 25.51 -0.62 -7.63
N THR A 157 25.90 -1.59 -8.48
CA THR A 157 27.14 -2.36 -8.31
C THR A 157 28.39 -1.65 -8.82
N GLN A 158 28.27 -0.76 -9.81
CA GLN A 158 29.42 -0.15 -10.48
C GLN A 158 29.69 1.29 -10.00
N ASP A 159 28.63 2.06 -9.75
CA ASP A 159 28.72 3.48 -9.42
C ASP A 159 27.63 3.88 -8.41
N GLU A 160 27.97 3.74 -7.13
CA GLU A 160 27.09 4.13 -6.03
C GLU A 160 26.73 5.63 -6.06
N ARG A 161 27.60 6.50 -6.58
CA ARG A 161 27.32 7.93 -6.66
C ARG A 161 26.23 8.20 -7.67
N MET A 162 26.33 7.60 -8.86
CA MET A 162 25.29 7.69 -9.88
C MET A 162 23.98 7.09 -9.39
N PHE A 163 24.02 5.95 -8.68
CA PHE A 163 22.82 5.36 -8.09
C PHE A 163 22.12 6.32 -7.12
N ASN A 164 22.90 7.00 -6.26
CA ASN A 164 22.37 7.97 -5.30
C ASN A 164 21.71 9.17 -5.99
N GLU A 165 22.28 9.64 -7.11
CA GLU A 165 21.70 10.72 -7.88
C GLU A 165 20.37 10.31 -8.53
N GLU A 166 20.27 9.10 -9.09
CA GLU A 166 19.01 8.59 -9.63
C GLU A 166 17.95 8.39 -8.52
N ALA A 167 18.34 7.88 -7.35
CA ALA A 167 17.44 7.78 -6.20
C ALA A 167 16.92 9.16 -5.77
N ARG A 168 17.79 10.18 -5.77
CA ARG A 168 17.42 11.57 -5.48
C ARG A 168 16.46 12.14 -6.52
N ARG A 169 16.65 11.85 -7.81
CA ARG A 169 15.71 12.26 -8.87
C ARG A 169 14.32 11.68 -8.66
N CYS A 170 14.21 10.42 -8.24
CA CYS A 170 12.93 9.82 -7.89
C CYS A 170 12.25 10.53 -6.71
N VAL A 171 13.02 10.96 -5.71
CA VAL A 171 12.49 11.74 -4.58
C VAL A 171 11.92 13.08 -5.04
N LEU A 172 12.60 13.80 -5.92
CA LEU A 172 12.09 15.07 -6.45
C LEU A 172 10.83 14.87 -7.31
N ALA A 173 10.85 13.88 -8.20
CA ALA A 173 9.72 13.61 -9.09
C ALA A 173 8.44 13.19 -8.35
N CYS A 174 8.55 12.55 -7.18
CA CYS A 174 7.37 12.14 -6.41
C CYS A 174 6.64 13.31 -5.71
N GLU A 175 7.31 14.47 -5.54
CA GLU A 175 6.68 15.68 -5.02
C GLU A 175 5.82 16.38 -6.08
N GLU A 176 6.17 16.24 -7.37
CA GLU A 176 5.47 16.90 -8.49
C GLU A 176 4.19 16.15 -8.93
N ASP A 177 4.01 14.89 -8.53
CA ASP A 177 2.86 14.04 -8.92
C ASP A 177 1.56 14.30 -8.10
N GLU A 178 1.41 15.48 -7.49
CA GLU A 178 0.23 15.82 -6.67
C GLU A 178 -1.05 16.06 -7.50
N GLU A 179 -0.96 16.39 -8.80
CA GLU A 179 -2.09 16.92 -9.58
C GLU A 179 -2.80 15.90 -10.49
N SER A 180 -2.23 14.72 -10.76
CA SER A 180 -2.63 13.92 -11.93
C SER A 180 -3.72 12.86 -11.68
N ASN A 181 -3.93 12.39 -10.44
CA ASN A 181 -4.71 11.17 -10.21
C ASN A 181 -5.90 11.34 -9.26
N THR A 182 -7.07 11.66 -9.82
CA THR A 182 -8.35 11.87 -9.10
C THR A 182 -8.85 10.65 -8.32
N LYS A 183 -8.33 9.44 -8.59
CA LYS A 183 -8.72 8.18 -7.94
C LYS A 183 -7.89 7.82 -6.70
N ASN A 184 -6.79 8.54 -6.43
CA ASN A 184 -6.00 8.33 -5.23
C ASN A 184 -6.61 9.13 -4.06
N PRO A 185 -7.01 8.47 -2.94
CA PRO A 185 -7.58 9.16 -1.79
C PRO A 185 -6.56 9.99 -1.01
N PHE A 186 -5.26 9.73 -1.16
CA PHE A 186 -4.21 10.48 -0.47
C PHE A 186 -3.90 11.79 -1.20
N ARG A 187 -4.41 12.90 -0.69
CA ARG A 187 -4.04 14.25 -1.17
C ARG A 187 -3.17 14.92 -0.14
N PHE A 188 -1.97 15.29 -0.55
CA PHE A 188 -1.09 16.12 0.25
C PHE A 188 -1.27 17.56 -0.18
N THR A 189 -1.03 18.48 0.75
CA THR A 189 -1.06 19.91 0.47
C THR A 189 0.12 20.53 1.18
N ASN A 190 0.65 21.60 0.61
CA ASN A 190 1.75 22.33 1.21
C ASN A 190 1.43 22.76 2.65
N PHE A 191 2.46 22.72 3.50
CA PHE A 191 2.32 23.13 4.88
C PHE A 191 1.81 24.58 4.95
N ASN A 192 0.77 24.82 5.75
CA ASN A 192 0.07 26.10 5.79
C ASN A 192 -0.38 26.43 7.24
N ALA A 193 -1.01 27.60 7.43
CA ALA A 193 -1.44 28.04 8.74
C ALA A 193 -2.47 27.09 9.40
N PHE A 194 -3.30 26.42 8.60
CA PHE A 194 -4.24 25.41 9.08
C PHE A 194 -3.51 24.17 9.61
N HIS A 195 -2.53 23.65 8.87
CA HIS A 195 -1.66 22.56 9.33
C HIS A 195 -0.95 22.92 10.64
N LYS A 196 -0.43 24.15 10.76
CA LYS A 196 0.20 24.63 12.01
C LYS A 196 -0.76 24.59 13.19
N LYS A 197 -2.00 25.07 13.02
CA LYS A 197 -3.03 25.06 14.06
C LYS A 197 -3.36 23.64 14.53
N ILE A 198 -3.48 22.69 13.60
CA ILE A 198 -3.70 21.27 13.93
C ILE A 198 -2.50 20.72 14.72
N LEU A 199 -1.27 20.94 14.24
CA LEU A 199 -0.07 20.46 14.92
C LEU A 199 0.08 21.02 16.34
N ASP A 200 -0.23 22.30 16.55
CA ASP A 200 -0.14 22.91 17.88
C ASP A 200 -1.14 22.28 18.87
N VAL A 201 -2.33 21.88 18.41
CA VAL A 201 -3.31 21.16 19.24
C VAL A 201 -2.84 19.74 19.54
N LEU A 202 -2.37 19.02 18.52
CA LEU A 202 -1.85 17.65 18.69
C LEU A 202 -0.65 17.61 19.64
N ARG A 203 0.23 18.61 19.59
CA ARG A 203 1.39 18.72 20.50
C ARG A 203 0.99 18.98 21.94
N LYS A 204 -0.09 19.74 22.19
CA LYS A 204 -0.59 20.02 23.54
C LYS A 204 -1.24 18.82 24.18
N ASN A 205 -1.91 17.97 23.39
CA ASN A 205 -2.65 16.81 23.89
C ASN A 205 -2.32 15.53 23.08
N PRO A 206 -1.07 15.03 23.15
CA PRO A 206 -0.58 13.96 22.28
C PRO A 206 -1.29 12.61 22.49
N ASN A 207 -1.91 12.40 23.65
CA ASN A 207 -2.45 11.10 24.06
C ASN A 207 -3.99 11.05 24.18
N ASP A 208 -4.71 12.08 23.73
CA ASP A 208 -6.18 12.09 23.74
C ASP A 208 -6.76 12.36 22.34
N PRO A 209 -6.87 11.32 21.50
CA PRO A 209 -7.49 11.44 20.18
C PRO A 209 -8.95 11.87 20.24
N GLY A 210 -9.67 11.52 21.31
CA GLY A 210 -11.08 11.87 21.49
C GLY A 210 -11.27 13.37 21.69
N GLN A 211 -10.43 13.98 22.51
CA GLN A 211 -10.42 15.44 22.71
C GLN A 211 -10.03 16.18 21.44
N PHE A 212 -9.03 15.69 20.69
CA PHE A 212 -8.68 16.26 19.39
C PHE A 212 -9.88 16.23 18.43
N MET A 213 -10.56 15.09 18.29
CA MET A 213 -11.71 14.96 17.39
C MET A 213 -12.89 15.85 17.82
N ARG A 214 -13.14 16.01 19.13
CA ARG A 214 -14.14 16.96 19.63
C ARG A 214 -13.79 18.40 19.29
N TRP A 215 -12.54 18.81 19.51
CA TRP A 215 -12.06 20.14 19.13
C TRP A 215 -12.17 20.37 17.63
N PHE A 216 -11.73 19.40 16.82
CA PHE A 216 -11.76 19.47 15.37
C PHE A 216 -13.19 19.64 14.87
N ASN A 217 -14.11 18.78 15.30
CA ASN A 217 -15.52 18.86 14.93
C ASN A 217 -16.14 20.18 15.37
N LYS A 218 -15.88 20.65 16.60
CA LYS A 218 -16.39 21.95 17.07
C LYS A 218 -15.86 23.13 16.26
N THR A 219 -14.59 23.07 15.86
CA THR A 219 -13.90 24.19 15.20
C THR A 219 -14.22 24.26 13.71
N PHE A 220 -14.49 23.12 13.06
CA PHE A 220 -14.57 23.02 11.60
C PHE A 220 -15.87 22.42 11.05
N ASN A 221 -16.64 21.65 11.82
CA ASN A 221 -17.97 21.16 11.39
C ASN A 221 -19.12 22.10 11.81
N ALA A 222 -18.82 23.27 12.40
CA ALA A 222 -19.82 24.29 12.71
C ALA A 222 -19.98 25.34 11.59
N ILE A 223 -19.39 25.10 10.40
CA ILE A 223 -19.41 26.01 9.23
C ILE A 223 -20.03 25.31 7.99
N SER A 224 -20.77 24.22 8.20
CA SER A 224 -21.64 23.60 7.17
C SER A 224 -23.10 23.77 7.54
#